data_AF-A0A6A6B234-F1
#
_entry.id   AF-A0A6A6B234-F1
#
_cell.length_a   1.000
_cell.length_b   1.000
_cell.length_c   1.000
_cell.angle_alpha   90.00
_cell.angle_beta   90.00
_cell.angle_gamma   90.00
#
_symmetry.space_group_name_H-M   'P 1'
#
loop_
_entity.id
_entity.type
_entity.pdbx_description
1 polymer ?
#
loop_
_entity_poly.entity_id
_entity_poly.type
_entity_poly.pdbx_seq_one_letter_code
_entity_poly.pdbx_strand_id
1 'polypeptide(L)'
;MANHLLPSTTKKAIETIVGYRFKNPNYLWEALQAHGSHVTKIDGRFIGEGNKRLALVGDSVLRLVLLGDWYPSSFYTAGATPVLVKLLSNEYLDKRGRELGLETFIVKNLAQGKVVYKRTMASTMEGILGAIYLDSGKNLEKVESSMSTMGIKYKWTDDLTMNREKVSPDPK
;
A
#
# COMPACT_ATOMS: atom_id res chain seq x y z
N MET A 1 13.49 -28.09 -0.73
CA MET A 1 12.38 -27.11 -0.84
C MET A 1 12.82 -26.07 -1.85
N ALA A 2 12.09 -25.86 -2.95
CA ALA A 2 12.49 -24.90 -3.96
C ALA A 2 12.39 -23.48 -3.39
N ASN A 3 13.52 -22.77 -3.31
CA ASN A 3 13.53 -21.31 -3.15
C ASN A 3 12.93 -20.73 -4.44
N HIS A 4 11.61 -20.59 -4.49
CA HIS A 4 10.98 -19.88 -5.59
C HIS A 4 11.33 -18.40 -5.46
N LEU A 5 12.20 -17.94 -6.36
CA LEU A 5 12.56 -16.55 -6.51
C LEU A 5 11.51 -15.84 -7.37
N LEU A 6 11.33 -14.54 -7.14
CA LEU A 6 10.52 -13.68 -7.98
C LEU A 6 11.06 -13.67 -9.43
N PRO A 7 10.29 -14.10 -10.44
CA PRO A 7 10.74 -14.07 -11.83
C PRO A 7 11.07 -12.63 -12.27
N SER A 8 12.13 -12.47 -13.07
CA SER A 8 12.62 -11.15 -13.49
C SER A 8 11.61 -10.38 -14.36
N THR A 9 10.82 -11.08 -15.16
CA THR A 9 9.73 -10.51 -15.96
C THR A 9 8.61 -9.98 -15.07
N THR A 10 8.16 -10.77 -14.10
CA THR A 10 7.19 -10.37 -13.08
C THR A 10 7.68 -9.15 -12.30
N LYS A 11 8.94 -9.17 -11.85
CA LYS A 11 9.56 -8.04 -11.17
C LYS A 11 9.44 -6.76 -12.01
N LYS A 12 9.94 -6.78 -13.25
CA LYS A 12 9.92 -5.60 -14.15
C LYS A 12 8.52 -5.08 -14.42
N ALA A 13 7.55 -5.96 -14.61
CA ALA A 13 6.16 -5.57 -14.82
C ALA A 13 5.62 -4.80 -13.61
N ILE A 14 5.83 -5.30 -12.39
CA ILE A 14 5.38 -4.62 -11.18
C ILE A 14 6.16 -3.32 -10.95
N GLU A 15 7.49 -3.32 -11.15
CA GLU A 15 8.33 -2.12 -11.05
C GLU A 15 7.79 -0.98 -11.95
N THR A 16 7.28 -1.34 -13.14
CA THR A 16 6.63 -0.39 -14.06
C THR A 16 5.30 0.11 -13.51
N ILE A 17 4.46 -0.78 -12.99
CA ILE A 17 3.15 -0.43 -12.41
C ILE A 17 3.29 0.51 -11.21
N VAL A 18 4.26 0.26 -10.34
CA VAL A 18 4.42 1.00 -9.08
C VAL A 18 5.37 2.20 -9.20
N GLY A 19 6.11 2.32 -10.32
CA GLY A 19 7.05 3.42 -10.54
C GLY A 19 8.32 3.34 -9.69
N TYR A 20 8.72 2.15 -9.23
CA TYR A 20 9.87 1.95 -8.36
C TYR A 20 10.68 0.72 -8.77
N ARG A 21 12.02 0.86 -8.85
CA ARG A 21 12.95 -0.24 -9.15
C ARG A 21 13.57 -0.77 -7.87
N PHE A 22 13.27 -2.01 -7.52
CA PHE A 22 13.75 -2.65 -6.29
C PHE A 22 15.23 -3.02 -6.39
N LYS A 23 16.01 -2.62 -5.39
CA LYS A 23 17.41 -3.05 -5.20
C LYS A 23 17.45 -4.48 -4.68
N ASN A 24 16.64 -4.76 -3.66
CA ASN A 24 16.44 -6.08 -3.09
C ASN A 24 15.07 -6.65 -3.53
N PRO A 25 15.03 -7.62 -4.46
CA PRO A 25 13.78 -8.22 -4.93
C PRO A 25 13.01 -8.97 -3.83
N ASN A 26 13.64 -9.33 -2.72
CA ASN A 26 12.99 -10.08 -1.63
C ASN A 26 11.87 -9.29 -0.95
N TYR A 27 11.98 -7.94 -0.90
CA TYR A 27 10.90 -7.11 -0.37
C TYR A 27 9.65 -7.17 -1.24
N LEU A 28 9.83 -7.02 -2.56
CA LEU A 28 8.71 -7.20 -3.48
C LEU A 28 8.20 -8.65 -3.46
N TRP A 29 9.09 -9.64 -3.35
CA TRP A 29 8.68 -11.03 -3.31
C TRP A 29 7.80 -11.36 -2.10
N GLU A 30 8.14 -10.86 -0.92
CA GLU A 30 7.32 -11.00 0.28
C GLU A 30 5.99 -10.27 0.13
N ALA A 31 5.97 -9.05 -0.42
CA ALA A 31 4.74 -8.26 -0.59
C ALA A 31 3.67 -8.99 -1.42
N LEU A 32 4.09 -9.86 -2.34
CA LEU A 32 3.20 -10.65 -3.19
C LEU A 32 2.69 -11.95 -2.54
N GLN A 33 3.22 -12.36 -1.38
CA GLN A 33 2.80 -13.57 -0.71
C GLN A 33 1.52 -13.33 0.09
N ALA A 34 0.43 -14.00 -0.27
CA ALA A 34 -0.76 -14.03 0.57
C ALA A 34 -0.49 -14.87 1.85
N HIS A 35 -1.29 -14.63 2.88
CA HIS A 35 -1.31 -15.47 4.07
C HIS A 35 -1.61 -16.93 3.70
N GLY A 36 -0.78 -17.87 4.17
CA GLY A 36 -0.92 -19.29 3.83
C GLY A 36 -0.53 -19.62 2.39
N SER A 37 0.21 -18.74 1.70
CA SER A 37 0.91 -19.11 0.47
C SER A 37 1.95 -20.21 0.75
N HIS A 38 2.37 -20.92 -0.30
CA HIS A 38 3.34 -22.01 -0.18
C HIS A 38 4.77 -21.53 0.10
N VAL A 39 5.05 -20.24 -0.01
CA VAL A 39 6.36 -19.64 0.29
C VAL A 39 6.39 -19.28 1.78
N THR A 40 7.14 -20.07 2.56
CA THR A 40 7.17 -19.92 4.02
C THR A 40 8.42 -19.22 4.53
N LYS A 41 9.45 -19.06 3.70
CA LYS A 41 10.70 -18.38 4.04
C LYS A 41 11.23 -17.58 2.86
N ILE A 42 11.77 -16.40 3.15
CA ILE A 42 12.54 -15.57 2.23
C ILE A 42 13.79 -15.12 2.98
N ASP A 43 14.96 -15.36 2.39
CA ASP A 43 16.26 -14.98 2.97
C ASP A 43 16.44 -15.48 4.42
N GLY A 44 16.09 -16.74 4.66
CA GLY A 44 16.16 -17.37 5.99
C GLY A 44 15.07 -16.92 6.99
N ARG A 45 14.39 -15.79 6.76
CA ARG A 45 13.30 -15.32 7.62
C ARG A 45 11.99 -16.02 7.30
N PHE A 46 11.27 -16.43 8.34
CA PHE A 46 9.93 -17.00 8.23
C PHE A 46 8.89 -15.92 7.86
N ILE A 47 8.07 -16.23 6.85
CA ILE A 47 7.00 -15.39 6.32
C ILE A 47 5.71 -16.20 6.14
N GLY A 48 5.41 -17.17 7.01
CA GLY A 48 4.19 -17.99 6.89
C GLY A 48 2.89 -17.19 6.95
N GLU A 49 2.95 -15.96 7.47
CA GLU A 49 1.83 -15.03 7.43
C GLU A 49 1.71 -14.23 6.12
N GLY A 50 2.63 -14.44 5.18
CA GLY A 50 2.74 -13.70 3.93
C GLY A 50 3.14 -12.25 4.15
N ASN A 51 2.54 -11.37 3.36
CA ASN A 51 2.81 -9.94 3.31
C ASN A 51 2.33 -9.14 4.53
N LYS A 52 1.61 -9.74 5.49
CA LYS A 52 0.99 -9.02 6.62
C LYS A 52 1.96 -8.12 7.39
N ARG A 53 3.20 -8.57 7.60
CA ARG A 53 4.22 -7.76 8.29
C ARG A 53 4.63 -6.52 7.50
N LEU A 54 4.84 -6.67 6.20
CA LEU A 54 5.10 -5.54 5.31
C LEU A 54 3.87 -4.63 5.19
N ALA A 55 2.67 -5.19 5.17
CA ALA A 55 1.43 -4.45 5.10
C ALA A 55 1.26 -3.51 6.31
N LEU A 56 1.60 -3.95 7.53
CA LEU A 56 1.56 -3.08 8.70
C LEU A 56 2.52 -1.87 8.58
N VAL A 57 3.71 -2.08 8.03
CA VAL A 57 4.65 -0.99 7.74
C VAL A 57 4.06 -0.07 6.66
N GLY A 58 3.51 -0.68 5.60
CA GLY A 58 2.89 0.01 4.48
C GLY A 58 1.73 0.91 4.87
N ASP A 59 0.78 0.41 5.67
CA ASP A 59 -0.37 1.19 6.17
C ASP A 59 0.10 2.41 6.97
N SER A 60 1.10 2.21 7.85
CA SER A 60 1.68 3.29 8.65
C SER A 60 2.32 4.38 7.78
N VAL A 61 3.09 3.97 6.77
CA VAL A 61 3.78 4.90 5.86
C VAL A 61 2.79 5.59 4.93
N LEU A 62 1.82 4.85 4.36
CA LEU A 62 0.75 5.41 3.53
C LEU A 62 -0.01 6.50 4.28
N ARG A 63 -0.39 6.24 5.53
CA ARG A 63 -1.02 7.23 6.42
C ARG A 63 -0.13 8.45 6.64
N LEU A 64 1.16 8.23 6.92
CA LEU A 64 2.11 9.32 7.18
C LEU A 64 2.31 10.21 5.95
N VAL A 65 2.42 9.65 4.75
CA VAL A 65 2.51 10.43 3.50
C VAL A 65 1.25 11.27 3.30
N LEU A 66 0.06 10.67 3.42
CA LEU A 66 -1.20 11.41 3.26
C LEU A 66 -1.38 12.53 4.30
N LEU A 67 -0.93 12.30 5.54
CA LEU A 67 -0.92 13.34 6.58
C LEU A 67 0.14 14.42 6.33
N GLY A 68 1.30 14.04 5.79
CA GLY A 68 2.35 14.97 5.38
C GLY A 68 1.88 15.92 4.28
N ASP A 69 1.10 15.43 3.31
CA ASP A 69 0.49 16.26 2.27
C ASP A 69 -0.60 17.19 2.83
N TRP A 70 -1.35 16.70 3.82
CA TRP A 70 -2.44 17.46 4.43
C TRP A 70 -1.95 18.53 5.41
N TYR A 71 -0.95 18.25 6.24
CA TYR A 71 -0.57 19.10 7.37
C TYR A 71 -0.19 20.56 7.00
N PRO A 72 0.51 20.84 5.88
CA PRO A 72 0.79 22.20 5.43
C PRO A 72 -0.44 22.95 4.90
N SER A 73 -1.56 22.26 4.67
CA SER A 73 -2.77 22.88 4.16
C SER A 73 -3.52 23.70 5.22
N SER A 74 -4.42 24.56 4.79
CA SER A 74 -5.32 25.31 5.69
C SER A 74 -6.58 24.54 6.08
N PHE A 75 -6.70 23.26 5.73
CA PHE A 75 -7.91 22.48 6.00
C PHE A 75 -8.02 22.02 7.44
N TYR A 76 -9.24 22.05 7.98
CA TYR A 76 -9.53 21.54 9.32
C TYR A 76 -9.38 20.02 9.40
N THR A 77 -9.05 19.53 10.60
CA THR A 77 -8.97 18.09 10.93
C THR A 77 -10.26 17.32 10.59
N ALA A 78 -11.41 17.96 10.80
CA ALA A 78 -12.72 17.39 10.50
C ALA A 78 -12.94 17.12 8.99
N GLY A 79 -12.30 17.89 8.12
CA GLY A 79 -12.27 17.64 6.68
C GLY A 79 -11.33 16.51 6.32
N ALA A 80 -10.14 16.44 6.92
CA ALA A 80 -9.14 15.43 6.58
C ALA A 80 -9.54 14.00 6.95
N THR A 81 -10.20 13.83 8.10
CA THR A 81 -10.47 12.50 8.67
C THR A 81 -11.27 11.59 7.73
N PRO A 82 -12.41 12.02 7.13
CA PRO A 82 -13.15 11.20 6.16
C PRO A 82 -12.34 10.79 4.93
N VAL A 83 -11.48 11.68 4.42
CA VAL A 83 -10.63 11.37 3.25
C VAL A 83 -9.58 10.33 3.60
N LEU A 84 -8.91 10.49 4.75
CA LEU A 84 -7.97 9.49 5.24
C LEU A 84 -8.65 8.13 5.44
N VAL A 85 -9.82 8.10 6.09
CA VAL A 85 -10.60 6.85 6.27
C VAL A 85 -10.92 6.19 4.94
N LYS A 86 -11.29 6.97 3.92
CA LYS A 86 -11.59 6.44 2.58
C LYS A 86 -10.34 5.87 1.90
N LEU A 87 -9.25 6.64 1.81
CA LEU A 87 -8.03 6.25 1.09
C LEU A 87 -7.28 5.09 1.75
N LEU A 88 -7.36 4.99 3.08
CA LEU A 88 -6.77 3.91 3.87
C LEU A 88 -7.70 2.69 4.00
N SER A 89 -8.88 2.72 3.37
CA SER A 89 -9.81 1.60 3.46
C SER A 89 -9.37 0.43 2.59
N ASN A 90 -9.58 -0.78 3.09
CA ASN A 90 -9.44 -2.02 2.32
C ASN A 90 -10.25 -1.99 1.01
N GLU A 91 -11.39 -1.29 1.00
CA GLU A 91 -12.24 -1.13 -0.19
C GLU A 91 -11.53 -0.33 -1.28
N TYR A 92 -10.98 0.82 -0.92
CA TYR A 92 -10.25 1.66 -1.84
C TYR A 92 -9.00 0.96 -2.38
N LEU A 93 -8.21 0.34 -1.48
CA LEU A 93 -6.97 -0.33 -1.86
C LEU A 93 -7.21 -1.59 -2.70
N ASP A 94 -8.26 -2.38 -2.42
CA ASP A 94 -8.62 -3.51 -3.29
C ASP A 94 -9.02 -3.05 -4.68
N LYS A 95 -9.96 -2.09 -4.76
CA LYS A 95 -10.39 -1.54 -6.06
C LYS A 95 -9.19 -1.04 -6.85
N ARG A 96 -8.33 -0.24 -6.22
CA ARG A 96 -7.17 0.33 -6.90
C ARG A 96 -6.15 -0.74 -7.32
N GLY A 97 -5.91 -1.72 -6.47
CA GLY A 97 -5.02 -2.85 -6.78
C GLY A 97 -5.49 -3.67 -7.99
N ARG A 98 -6.80 -3.88 -8.13
CA ARG A 98 -7.39 -4.55 -9.29
C ARG A 98 -7.31 -3.71 -10.55
N GLU A 99 -7.58 -2.41 -10.46
CA GLU A 99 -7.44 -1.47 -11.59
C GLU A 99 -6.00 -1.44 -12.13
N LEU A 100 -5.00 -1.65 -11.28
CA LEU A 100 -3.59 -1.77 -11.65
C LEU A 100 -3.19 -3.17 -12.15
N GLY A 101 -4.11 -4.14 -12.12
CA GLY A 101 -3.86 -5.52 -12.52
C GLY A 101 -2.96 -6.31 -11.55
N LEU A 102 -2.75 -5.83 -10.32
CA LEU A 102 -1.79 -6.44 -9.39
C LEU A 102 -2.24 -7.82 -8.88
N GLU A 103 -3.54 -8.13 -8.96
CA GLU A 103 -4.10 -9.41 -8.53
C GLU A 103 -3.50 -10.63 -9.26
N THR A 104 -2.98 -10.44 -10.47
CA THR A 104 -2.38 -11.52 -11.28
C THR A 104 -1.01 -11.95 -10.75
N PHE A 105 -0.36 -11.12 -9.94
CA PHE A 105 0.97 -11.37 -9.40
C PHE A 105 0.96 -11.92 -7.97
N ILE A 106 -0.19 -11.90 -7.30
CA ILE A 106 -0.32 -12.38 -5.92
C ILE A 106 -0.18 -13.91 -5.90
N VAL A 107 0.73 -14.40 -5.04
CA VAL A 107 0.88 -15.81 -4.75
C VAL A 107 -0.11 -16.20 -3.68
N LYS A 108 -1.13 -16.96 -4.09
CA LYS A 108 -2.31 -17.29 -3.28
C LYS A 108 -2.06 -18.54 -2.42
N ASN A 109 -2.90 -18.71 -1.40
CA ASN A 109 -3.07 -20.01 -0.76
C ASN A 109 -3.84 -20.94 -1.72
N LEU A 110 -3.23 -22.06 -2.10
CA LEU A 110 -3.83 -23.02 -3.04
C LEU A 110 -5.15 -23.60 -2.51
N ALA A 111 -5.32 -23.70 -1.19
CA ALA A 111 -6.55 -24.18 -0.56
C ALA A 111 -7.73 -23.19 -0.69
N GLN A 112 -7.44 -21.90 -0.95
CA GLN A 112 -8.47 -20.87 -1.15
C GLN A 112 -8.87 -20.71 -2.63
N GLY A 113 -8.34 -21.57 -3.51
CA GLY A 113 -8.65 -21.55 -4.94
C GLY A 113 -8.05 -20.35 -5.69
N LYS A 114 -8.71 -19.92 -6.76
CA LYS A 114 -8.17 -18.89 -7.69
C LYS A 114 -8.49 -17.45 -7.26
N VAL A 115 -9.29 -17.25 -6.22
CA VAL A 115 -9.82 -15.92 -5.86
C VAL A 115 -8.83 -15.15 -4.99
N VAL A 116 -8.62 -13.87 -5.31
CA VAL A 116 -7.96 -12.92 -4.40
C VAL A 116 -9.04 -12.20 -3.61
N TYR A 117 -9.08 -12.41 -2.30
CA TYR A 117 -10.00 -11.70 -1.42
C TYR A 117 -9.61 -10.23 -1.26
N LYS A 118 -10.61 -9.38 -0.99
CA LYS A 118 -10.46 -7.95 -0.76
C LYS A 118 -9.29 -7.59 0.17
N ARG A 119 -9.28 -8.22 1.36
CA ARG A 119 -8.23 -7.97 2.36
C ARG A 119 -6.84 -8.38 1.85
N THR A 120 -6.74 -9.43 1.04
CA THR A 120 -5.46 -9.86 0.47
C THR A 120 -4.94 -8.86 -0.54
N MET A 121 -5.80 -8.31 -1.40
CA MET A 121 -5.40 -7.25 -2.34
C MET A 121 -4.97 -5.99 -1.58
N ALA A 122 -5.77 -5.53 -0.60
CA ALA A 122 -5.42 -4.39 0.23
C ALA A 122 -4.07 -4.56 0.95
N SER A 123 -3.86 -5.70 1.64
CA SER A 123 -2.58 -5.99 2.28
C SER A 123 -1.42 -6.15 1.30
N THR A 124 -1.68 -6.53 0.05
CA THR A 124 -0.65 -6.54 -1.00
C THR A 124 -0.27 -5.11 -1.38
N MET A 125 -1.24 -4.21 -1.56
CA MET A 125 -1.00 -2.80 -1.85
C MET A 125 -0.19 -2.14 -0.74
N GLU A 126 -0.60 -2.31 0.51
CA GLU A 126 0.15 -1.84 1.69
C GLU A 126 1.54 -2.49 1.72
N GLY A 127 1.62 -3.80 1.51
CA GLY A 127 2.88 -4.55 1.50
C GLY A 127 3.87 -4.05 0.46
N ILE A 128 3.41 -3.67 -0.73
CA ILE A 128 4.24 -3.05 -1.78
C ILE A 128 4.77 -1.70 -1.32
N LEU A 129 3.94 -0.84 -0.73
CA LEU A 129 4.40 0.46 -0.20
C LEU A 129 5.41 0.28 0.95
N GLY A 130 5.17 -0.69 1.83
CA GLY A 130 6.12 -1.07 2.89
C GLY A 130 7.44 -1.62 2.34
N ALA A 131 7.37 -2.42 1.27
CA ALA A 131 8.54 -2.93 0.55
C ALA A 131 9.38 -1.79 -0.05
N ILE A 132 8.74 -0.82 -0.71
CA ILE A 132 9.40 0.36 -1.29
C ILE A 132 10.06 1.19 -0.20
N TYR A 133 9.35 1.43 0.91
CA TYR A 133 9.89 2.16 2.06
C TYR A 133 11.16 1.50 2.59
N LEU A 134 11.17 0.19 2.82
CA LEU A 134 12.35 -0.51 3.35
C LEU A 134 13.50 -0.58 2.34
N ASP A 135 13.21 -0.91 1.08
CA ASP A 135 14.23 -1.03 0.02
C ASP A 135 14.91 0.31 -0.32
N SER A 136 14.17 1.41 -0.18
CA SER A 136 14.68 2.77 -0.41
C SER A 136 15.50 3.31 0.75
N GLY A 137 15.64 2.57 1.86
CA GLY A 137 16.31 3.06 3.06
C GLY A 137 15.43 3.98 3.90
N LYS A 138 14.13 3.68 3.98
CA LYS A 138 13.10 4.44 4.71
C LYS A 138 12.82 5.83 4.13
N ASN A 139 12.83 5.96 2.80
CA ASN A 139 12.59 7.24 2.12
C ASN A 139 11.09 7.42 1.82
N LEU A 140 10.47 8.43 2.43
CA LEU A 140 9.04 8.75 2.24
C LEU A 140 8.73 9.32 0.85
N GLU A 141 9.62 10.13 0.27
CA GLU A 141 9.43 10.72 -1.08
C GLU A 141 9.34 9.63 -2.16
N LYS A 142 10.07 8.52 -2.00
CA LYS A 142 9.97 7.36 -2.90
C LYS A 142 8.62 6.68 -2.80
N VAL A 143 8.06 6.63 -1.59
CA VAL A 143 6.73 6.06 -1.37
C VAL A 143 5.66 6.99 -1.95
N GLU A 144 5.76 8.30 -1.72
CA GLU A 144 4.88 9.32 -2.29
C GLU A 144 4.89 9.30 -3.82
N SER A 145 6.08 9.22 -4.44
CA SER A 145 6.23 9.10 -5.90
C SER A 145 5.53 7.84 -6.43
N SER A 146 5.64 6.73 -5.69
CA SER A 146 5.02 5.46 -6.06
C SER A 146 3.50 5.51 -5.87
N MET A 147 3.02 6.09 -4.77
CA MET A 147 1.59 6.36 -4.52
C MET A 147 0.99 7.20 -5.65
N SER A 148 1.68 8.28 -6.05
CA SER A 148 1.28 9.12 -7.18
C SER A 148 1.18 8.35 -8.50
N THR A 149 2.18 7.50 -8.79
CA THR A 149 2.20 6.62 -9.97
C THR A 149 1.05 5.61 -9.94
N MET A 150 0.80 5.03 -8.77
CA MET A 150 -0.29 4.10 -8.51
C MET A 150 -1.65 4.80 -8.48
N GLY A 151 -1.74 6.13 -8.51
CA GLY A 151 -3.00 6.87 -8.43
C GLY A 151 -3.62 6.92 -7.04
N ILE A 152 -2.84 6.65 -6.00
CA ILE A 152 -3.22 6.79 -4.58
C ILE A 152 -2.83 8.20 -4.14
N LYS A 153 -3.66 9.19 -4.47
CA LYS A 153 -3.40 10.58 -4.10
C LYS A 153 -4.68 11.33 -3.83
N TYR A 154 -4.57 12.37 -3.04
CA TYR A 154 -5.64 13.33 -2.84
C TYR A 154 -5.07 14.74 -2.95
N LYS A 155 -5.68 15.56 -3.79
CA LYS A 155 -5.31 16.96 -3.92
C LYS A 155 -6.09 17.74 -2.88
N TRP A 156 -5.42 18.05 -1.77
CA TRP A 156 -5.99 18.90 -0.74
C TRP A 156 -6.40 20.26 -1.32
N THR A 157 -5.64 20.83 -2.26
CA THR A 157 -5.84 22.18 -2.82
C THR A 157 -7.17 22.43 -3.55
N ASP A 158 -7.89 21.39 -3.97
CA ASP A 158 -9.00 21.52 -4.93
C ASP A 158 -10.38 21.34 -4.27
N ASP A 159 -10.44 20.96 -2.98
CA ASP A 159 -11.71 20.61 -2.30
C ASP A 159 -12.19 21.69 -1.31
N LEU A 160 -12.79 22.75 -1.84
CA LEU A 160 -13.38 23.85 -1.07
C LEU A 160 -14.51 23.38 -0.12
N THR A 161 -15.05 22.16 -0.28
CA THR A 161 -16.11 21.64 0.60
C THR A 161 -15.59 21.29 1.99
N MET A 162 -14.27 21.11 2.13
CA MET A 162 -13.58 20.83 3.40
C MET A 162 -13.32 22.06 4.26
N ASN A 163 -13.54 23.27 3.72
CA ASN A 163 -13.28 24.53 4.42
C ASN A 163 -14.48 25.01 5.27
N ARG A 164 -15.43 24.11 5.56
CA ARG A 164 -16.60 24.45 6.36
C ARG A 164 -16.32 24.19 7.83
N GLU A 165 -16.13 25.27 8.59
CA GLU A 165 -16.40 25.24 10.02
C GLU A 165 -17.81 24.68 10.26
N LYS A 166 -17.94 23.72 11.18
CA LYS A 166 -19.14 23.78 12.02
C LYS A 166 -18.90 24.95 12.96
N VAL A 167 -19.52 26.08 12.63
CA VAL A 167 -19.72 27.18 13.57
C VAL A 167 -20.47 26.61 14.76
N SER A 168 -19.83 26.57 15.92
CA SER A 168 -20.51 26.80 17.19
C SER A 168 -19.54 27.58 18.08
N PRO A 169 -19.89 28.80 18.51
CA PRO A 169 -19.13 29.46 19.56
C PRO A 169 -19.29 28.63 20.83
N ASP A 170 -18.19 28.31 21.50
CA ASP A 170 -18.26 27.82 22.87
C ASP A 170 -18.97 28.90 23.71
N PRO A 171 -20.09 28.58 24.38
CA PRO A 171 -20.58 29.43 25.45
C PRO A 171 -19.59 29.32 26.61
N LYS A 172 -19.19 30.48 27.13
CA LYS A 172 -18.31 30.69 28.29
C LYS A 172 -18.49 29.71 29.44
#